data_AF-A0A9Q0EX48-F1
#
_entry.id   AF-A0A9Q0EX48-F1
#
_cell.length_a   1.000
_cell.length_b   1.000
_cell.length_c   1.000
_cell.angle_alpha   90.00
_cell.angle_beta   90.00
_cell.angle_gamma   90.00
#
_symmetry.space_group_name_H-M   'P 1'
#
loop_
_entity.id
_entity.type
_entity.pdbx_description
1 polymer ?
#
loop_
_entity_poly.entity_id
_entity_poly.type
_entity_poly.pdbx_seq_one_letter_code
_entity_poly.pdbx_strand_id
1 'polypeptide(L)'
;NTFLGRFRHFLDVIDPRTLFVTEERLLESVALLESFKHGILPPGVTSAQLWQAHKIKQAIIHPDTGEKILMPFRMSGFIPFGTPVVGLLLPNQTLGSTVFWQWLNQSHNACVNYSNRNASKPTEASTFVHGYAGAVTSAVSIAVSSQHASLPPRGGA
;
A
#
# COMPACT_ATOMS: atom_id res chain seq x y z
N ASN A 1 -13.00 -16.15 -14.89
CA ASN A 1 -13.02 -14.67 -14.89
C ASN A 1 -14.42 -14.14 -14.64
N THR A 2 -14.88 -14.12 -13.39
CA THR A 2 -16.15 -13.49 -12.99
C THR A 2 -15.88 -12.24 -12.14
N PHE A 3 -16.80 -11.27 -12.14
CA PHE A 3 -16.69 -10.07 -11.29
C PHE A 3 -16.50 -10.45 -9.81
N LEU A 4 -17.31 -11.41 -9.32
CA LEU A 4 -17.20 -11.92 -7.95
C LEU A 4 -15.82 -12.52 -7.65
N GLY A 5 -15.21 -13.23 -8.61
CA GLY A 5 -13.86 -13.78 -8.46
C GLY A 5 -12.80 -12.68 -8.32
N ARG A 6 -12.90 -11.60 -9.10
CA ARG A 6 -12.01 -10.44 -8.98
C ARG A 6 -12.21 -9.71 -7.65
N PHE A 7 -13.46 -9.54 -7.23
CA PHE A 7 -13.79 -8.91 -5.95
C PHE A 7 -13.24 -9.71 -4.76
N ARG A 8 -13.43 -11.03 -4.75
CA ARG A 8 -12.87 -11.93 -3.72
C ARG A 8 -11.35 -11.85 -3.69
N HIS A 9 -10.71 -11.84 -4.87
CA HIS A 9 -9.28 -11.68 -4.99
C HIS A 9 -8.78 -10.35 -4.40
N PHE A 10 -9.46 -9.23 -4.68
CA PHE A 10 -9.12 -7.95 -4.07
C PHE A 10 -9.24 -7.99 -2.54
N LEU A 11 -10.32 -8.58 -2.01
CA LEU A 11 -10.49 -8.74 -0.55
C LEU A 11 -9.36 -9.56 0.08
N ASP A 12 -8.88 -10.59 -0.61
CA ASP A 12 -7.79 -11.43 -0.13
C ASP A 12 -6.43 -10.69 -0.14
N VAL A 13 -6.20 -9.84 -1.14
CA VAL A 13 -4.98 -9.02 -1.26
C VAL A 13 -4.93 -7.90 -0.21
N ILE A 14 -6.07 -7.32 0.17
CA ILE A 14 -6.15 -6.27 1.20
C ILE A 14 -6.34 -6.80 2.62
N ASP A 15 -6.37 -8.12 2.84
CA ASP A 15 -6.62 -8.71 4.16
C ASP A 15 -5.48 -8.36 5.14
N PRO A 16 -5.73 -7.56 6.20
CA PRO A 16 -4.71 -7.12 7.13
C PRO A 16 -4.07 -8.27 7.92
N ARG A 17 -4.70 -9.44 8.00
CA ARG A 17 -4.11 -10.63 8.63
C ARG A 17 -2.84 -11.10 7.93
N THR A 18 -2.68 -10.77 6.65
CA THR A 18 -1.47 -11.10 5.87
C THR A 18 -0.25 -10.29 6.28
N LEU A 19 -0.43 -9.19 7.03
CA LEU A 19 0.67 -8.38 7.55
C LEU A 19 1.46 -9.10 8.63
N PHE A 20 0.78 -9.90 9.46
CA PHE A 20 1.38 -10.61 10.60
C PHE A 20 1.86 -12.01 10.24
N VAL A 21 1.89 -12.36 8.95
CA VAL A 21 2.41 -13.66 8.50
C VAL A 21 3.93 -13.67 8.67
N THR A 22 4.43 -14.68 9.38
CA THR A 22 5.86 -14.89 9.60
C THR A 22 6.57 -15.29 8.31
N GLU A 23 7.87 -15.07 8.26
CA GLU A 23 8.71 -15.47 7.12
C GLU A 23 8.68 -16.98 6.89
N GLU A 24 8.69 -17.77 7.95
CA GLU A 24 8.56 -19.23 7.90
C GLU A 24 7.26 -19.65 7.20
N ARG A 25 6.12 -19.06 7.60
CA ARG A 25 4.81 -19.34 7.00
C ARG A 25 4.72 -18.91 5.55
N LEU A 26 5.43 -17.84 5.16
CA LEU A 26 5.55 -17.43 3.77
C LEU A 26 6.35 -18.46 2.94
N LEU A 27 7.51 -18.88 3.44
CA LEU A 27 8.36 -19.87 2.76
C LEU A 27 7.64 -21.21 2.60
N GLU A 28 6.95 -21.68 3.64
CA GLU A 28 6.10 -22.88 3.58
C GLU A 28 5.01 -22.74 2.52
N SER A 29 4.36 -21.58 2.44
CA SER A 29 3.30 -21.32 1.46
C SER A 29 3.84 -21.31 0.03
N VAL A 30 5.03 -20.74 -0.18
CA VAL A 30 5.71 -20.75 -1.49
C VAL A 30 6.11 -22.18 -1.86
N ALA A 31 6.74 -22.91 -0.95
CA ALA A 31 7.14 -24.31 -1.17
C ALA A 31 5.94 -25.20 -1.50
N LEU A 32 4.82 -25.06 -0.78
CA LEU A 32 3.60 -25.82 -1.04
C LEU A 32 3.04 -25.56 -2.45
N LEU A 33 3.07 -24.32 -2.92
CA LEU A 33 2.61 -23.97 -4.26
C LEU A 33 3.56 -24.44 -5.36
N GLU A 34 4.88 -24.47 -5.11
CA GLU A 34 5.83 -25.05 -6.05
C GLU A 34 5.67 -26.58 -6.11
N SER A 35 5.49 -27.25 -4.98
CA SER A 35 5.14 -28.68 -4.94
C SER A 35 3.84 -28.99 -5.69
N PHE A 36 2.84 -28.11 -5.58
CA PHE A 36 1.60 -28.20 -6.37
C PHE A 36 1.86 -28.12 -7.88
N LYS A 37 2.68 -27.17 -8.34
CA LYS A 37 3.04 -27.04 -9.77
C LYS A 37 3.79 -28.24 -10.32
N HIS A 38 4.67 -28.83 -9.52
CA HIS A 38 5.46 -30.01 -9.90
C HIS A 38 4.70 -31.33 -9.73
N GLY A 39 3.46 -31.30 -9.24
CA GLY A 39 2.64 -32.50 -9.04
C GLY A 39 3.10 -33.39 -7.88
N ILE A 40 3.95 -32.88 -6.98
CA ILE A 40 4.54 -33.61 -5.84
C ILE A 40 3.87 -33.22 -4.52
N LEU A 41 2.55 -33.06 -4.53
CA LEU A 41 1.81 -32.65 -3.34
C LEU A 41 1.93 -33.69 -2.21
N PRO A 42 2.21 -33.25 -0.98
CA PRO A 42 2.10 -34.13 0.18
C PRO A 42 0.69 -34.72 0.26
N PRO A 43 0.55 -36.01 0.62
CA PRO A 43 -0.75 -36.62 0.84
C PRO A 43 -1.49 -35.90 1.98
N GLY A 44 -2.77 -35.60 1.77
CA GLY A 44 -3.63 -34.92 2.75
C GLY A 44 -3.71 -33.39 2.61
N VAL A 45 -3.04 -32.79 1.62
CA VAL A 45 -3.21 -31.35 1.33
C VAL A 45 -4.61 -31.08 0.76
N THR A 46 -5.32 -30.17 1.40
CA THR A 46 -6.67 -29.75 0.99
C THR A 46 -6.63 -28.55 0.03
N SER A 47 -7.66 -28.41 -0.80
CA SER A 47 -7.83 -27.22 -1.65
C SER A 47 -7.86 -25.91 -0.85
N ALA A 48 -8.36 -25.95 0.38
CA ALA A 48 -8.38 -24.79 1.28
C ALA A 48 -6.96 -24.34 1.67
N GLN A 49 -6.05 -25.29 1.94
CA GLN A 49 -4.65 -24.98 2.25
C GLN A 49 -3.91 -24.39 1.04
N LEU A 50 -4.19 -24.90 -0.16
CA LEU A 50 -3.64 -24.33 -1.39
C LEU A 50 -4.14 -22.90 -1.65
N TRP A 51 -5.43 -22.65 -1.45
CA TRP A 51 -5.99 -21.29 -1.53
C TRP A 51 -5.38 -20.35 -0.50
N GLN A 52 -5.16 -20.81 0.73
CA GLN A 52 -4.53 -20.01 1.77
C GLN A 52 -3.07 -19.70 1.45
N ALA A 53 -2.31 -20.68 0.97
CA ALA A 53 -0.93 -20.48 0.53
C ALA A 53 -0.87 -19.50 -0.66
N HIS A 54 -1.81 -19.61 -1.60
CA HIS A 54 -1.93 -18.70 -2.72
C HIS A 54 -2.18 -17.26 -2.27
N LYS A 55 -3.13 -17.06 -1.34
CA LYS A 55 -3.40 -15.77 -0.73
C LYS A 55 -2.17 -15.17 -0.05
N ILE A 56 -1.44 -15.94 0.73
CA ILE A 56 -0.21 -15.50 1.42
C ILE A 56 0.85 -15.06 0.38
N LYS A 57 1.10 -15.88 -0.64
CA LYS A 57 2.06 -15.56 -1.70
C LYS A 57 1.65 -14.29 -2.44
N GLN A 58 0.39 -14.15 -2.84
CA GLN A 58 -0.11 -12.97 -3.57
C GLN A 58 -0.08 -11.68 -2.74
N ALA A 59 -0.30 -11.78 -1.43
CA ALA A 59 -0.30 -10.60 -0.55
C ALA A 59 1.12 -10.10 -0.20
N ILE A 60 2.14 -10.95 -0.32
CA ILE A 60 3.49 -10.67 0.19
C ILE A 60 4.55 -10.60 -0.91
N ILE A 61 4.43 -11.44 -1.95
CA ILE A 61 5.37 -11.52 -3.05
C ILE A 61 4.81 -10.77 -4.25
N HIS A 62 5.62 -9.88 -4.82
CA HIS A 62 5.27 -9.17 -6.03
C HIS A 62 5.09 -10.14 -7.20
N PRO A 63 3.96 -10.12 -7.92
CA PRO A 63 3.65 -11.10 -8.96
C PRO A 63 4.62 -11.06 -10.15
N ASP A 64 5.07 -9.87 -10.54
CA ASP A 64 6.01 -9.70 -11.66
C ASP A 64 7.50 -9.86 -11.29
N THR A 65 7.97 -9.31 -10.17
CA THR A 65 9.40 -9.33 -9.81
C THR A 65 9.79 -10.55 -8.96
N GLY A 66 8.83 -11.20 -8.31
CA GLY A 66 9.09 -12.27 -7.35
C GLY A 66 9.70 -11.79 -6.03
N GLU A 67 9.86 -10.48 -5.84
CA GLU A 67 10.44 -9.90 -4.64
C GLU A 67 9.42 -9.73 -3.52
N LYS A 68 9.91 -9.76 -2.27
CA LYS A 68 9.09 -9.54 -1.08
C LYS A 68 8.73 -8.06 -0.96
N ILE A 69 7.44 -7.76 -0.97
CA ILE A 69 6.94 -6.40 -0.71
C ILE A 69 7.08 -6.13 0.79
N LEU A 70 7.68 -4.99 1.15
CA LEU A 70 7.81 -4.55 2.53
C LEU A 70 6.43 -4.35 3.16
N MET A 71 6.27 -4.77 4.41
CA MET A 71 5.00 -4.75 5.15
C MET A 71 4.20 -3.43 5.04
N PRO A 72 4.79 -2.22 5.21
CA PRO A 72 4.03 -0.97 5.10
C PRO A 72 3.58 -0.61 3.67
N PHE A 73 4.13 -1.26 2.65
CA PHE A 73 3.82 -0.99 1.24
C PHE A 73 3.00 -2.10 0.57
N ARG A 74 2.64 -3.15 1.32
CA ARG A 74 1.68 -4.17 0.86
C ARG A 74 0.30 -3.54 0.73
N MET A 75 -0.50 -4.00 -0.23
CA MET A 75 -1.91 -3.61 -0.31
C MET A 75 -2.68 -3.90 0.99
N SER A 76 -2.31 -4.95 1.74
CA SER A 76 -2.85 -5.23 3.07
C SER A 76 -2.43 -4.22 4.14
N GLY A 77 -1.34 -3.49 3.92
CA GLY A 77 -0.83 -2.41 4.78
C GLY A 77 -1.53 -1.08 4.56
N PHE A 78 -2.27 -0.91 3.45
CA PHE A 78 -2.88 0.37 3.09
C PHE A 78 -3.90 0.87 4.11
N ILE A 79 -4.64 -0.03 4.77
CA ILE A 79 -5.63 0.34 5.81
C ILE A 79 -4.99 0.54 7.19
N PRO A 80 -4.16 -0.38 7.73
CA PRO A 80 -3.56 -0.18 9.05
C PRO A 80 -2.37 0.80 9.07
N PHE A 81 -1.59 0.91 7.98
CA PHE A 81 -0.47 1.84 7.85
C PHE A 81 -0.79 3.09 7.00
N GLY A 82 -2.02 3.22 6.47
CA GLY A 82 -2.58 4.46 5.89
C GLY A 82 -2.85 5.56 6.93
N THR A 83 -2.07 5.54 8.01
CA THR A 83 -2.11 6.40 9.19
C THR A 83 -1.76 7.88 8.96
N PRO A 84 -1.17 8.35 7.84
CA PRO A 84 -0.92 9.79 7.66
C PRO A 84 -2.20 10.65 7.64
N VAL A 85 -3.34 10.10 7.18
CA VAL A 85 -4.63 10.82 7.13
C VAL A 85 -5.15 11.13 8.53
N VAL A 86 -4.87 10.28 9.53
CA VAL A 86 -5.25 10.51 10.93
C VAL A 86 -4.47 11.70 11.50
N GLY A 87 -3.21 11.89 11.10
CA GLY A 87 -2.40 13.04 11.48
C GLY A 87 -2.96 14.38 10.99
N LEU A 88 -3.58 14.41 9.80
CA LEU A 88 -4.27 15.59 9.26
C LEU A 88 -5.58 15.94 10.00
N LEU A 89 -6.16 14.98 10.73
CA LEU A 89 -7.41 15.16 11.49
C LEU A 89 -7.17 15.59 12.95
N LEU A 90 -5.92 15.78 13.36
CA LEU A 90 -5.59 16.23 14.71
C LEU A 90 -6.05 17.68 14.92
N PRO A 91 -6.70 18.01 16.05
CA PRO A 91 -7.05 19.38 16.39
C PRO A 91 -5.78 20.21 16.65
N ASN A 92 -5.81 21.51 16.34
CA ASN A 92 -4.70 22.47 16.51
C ASN A 92 -3.45 22.18 15.67
N GLN A 93 -3.62 21.77 14.40
CA GLN A 93 -2.51 21.63 13.46
C GLN A 93 -1.84 22.98 13.14
N THR A 94 -0.52 23.05 13.38
CA THR A 94 0.31 24.14 12.91
C THR A 94 0.60 23.98 11.41
N LEU A 95 0.93 25.07 10.71
CA LEU A 95 1.35 25.03 9.29
C LEU A 95 2.43 23.97 9.03
N GLY A 96 3.44 23.92 9.90
CA GLY A 96 4.52 22.93 9.80
C GLY A 96 4.03 21.49 9.95
N SER A 97 3.09 21.25 10.87
CA SER A 97 2.47 19.93 11.05
C SER A 97 1.64 19.54 9.83
N THR A 98 0.79 20.45 9.32
CA THR A 98 -0.03 20.17 8.12
C THR A 98 0.84 19.84 6.91
N VAL A 99 1.91 20.60 6.67
CA VAL A 99 2.86 20.34 5.59
C VAL A 99 3.56 18.99 5.77
N PHE A 100 4.03 18.69 6.98
CA PHE A 100 4.65 17.41 7.29
C PHE A 100 3.71 16.22 7.03
N TRP A 101 2.47 16.29 7.50
CA TRP A 101 1.48 15.22 7.30
C TRP A 101 1.04 15.08 5.84
N GLN A 102 0.92 16.18 5.10
CA GLN A 102 0.64 16.13 3.65
C GLN A 102 1.79 15.48 2.88
N TRP A 103 3.03 15.88 3.19
CA TRP A 103 4.23 15.29 2.61
C TRP A 103 4.32 13.80 2.92
N LEU A 104 4.07 13.40 4.18
CA LEU A 104 4.09 12.01 4.60
C LEU A 104 3.00 11.19 3.90
N ASN A 105 1.80 11.74 3.77
CA ASN A 105 0.68 11.09 3.07
C ASN A 105 0.99 10.87 1.58
N GLN A 106 1.54 11.88 0.89
CA GLN A 106 1.91 11.72 -0.51
C GLN A 106 3.09 10.76 -0.71
N SER A 107 4.05 10.76 0.23
CA SER A 107 5.18 9.83 0.21
C SER A 107 4.72 8.38 0.39
N HIS A 108 3.79 8.15 1.32
CA HIS A 108 3.20 6.84 1.52
C HIS A 108 2.45 6.36 0.27
N ASN A 109 1.59 7.21 -0.32
CA ASN A 109 0.88 6.89 -1.55
C ASN A 109 1.83 6.62 -2.73
N ALA A 110 2.93 7.36 -2.85
CA ALA A 110 3.94 7.11 -3.87
C ALA A 110 4.65 5.76 -3.68
N CYS A 111 5.05 5.43 -2.45
CA CYS A 111 5.70 4.15 -2.15
C CYS A 111 4.76 2.94 -2.34
N VAL A 112 3.48 3.07 -1.95
CA VAL A 112 2.47 2.03 -2.21
C VAL A 112 2.26 1.84 -3.70
N ASN A 113 2.11 2.91 -4.48
CA ASN A 113 1.97 2.82 -5.93
C ASN A 113 3.22 2.23 -6.60
N TYR A 114 4.42 2.59 -6.15
CA TYR A 114 5.66 2.03 -6.68
C TYR A 114 5.81 0.54 -6.36
N SER A 115 5.46 0.13 -5.13
CA SER A 115 5.63 -1.25 -4.66
C SER A 115 4.59 -2.21 -5.20
N ASN A 116 3.45 -1.71 -5.71
CA ASN A 116 2.39 -2.51 -6.30
C ASN A 116 2.23 -2.27 -7.81
N ARG A 117 3.21 -1.62 -8.44
CA ARG A 117 3.16 -1.32 -9.88
C ARG A 117 3.24 -2.61 -10.69
N ASN A 118 2.60 -2.62 -11.85
CA ASN A 118 2.73 -3.72 -12.80
C ASN A 118 4.14 -3.69 -13.41
N ALA A 119 5.08 -4.48 -12.88
CA ALA A 119 6.50 -4.41 -13.22
C ALA A 119 6.81 -5.00 -14.62
N SER A 120 5.82 -5.65 -15.24
CA SER A 120 5.88 -6.12 -16.63
C SER A 120 5.84 -4.97 -17.67
N LYS A 121 5.68 -3.70 -17.26
CA LYS A 121 5.93 -2.52 -18.10
C LYS A 121 7.06 -1.68 -17.48
N PRO A 122 8.11 -1.32 -18.22
CA PRO A 122 9.17 -0.43 -17.73
C PRO A 122 8.57 0.96 -17.51
N THR A 123 8.08 1.22 -16.29
CA THR A 123 7.64 2.54 -15.90
C THR A 123 8.87 3.28 -15.39
N GLU A 124 9.25 4.34 -16.10
CA GLU A 124 10.40 5.16 -15.78
C GLU A 124 10.21 5.82 -14.40
N ALA A 125 11.21 5.71 -13.52
CA ALA A 125 11.17 6.27 -12.17
C ALA A 125 10.89 7.79 -12.17
N SER A 126 11.25 8.49 -13.25
CA SER A 126 11.00 9.93 -13.47
C SER A 126 9.51 10.30 -13.44
N THR A 127 8.63 9.42 -13.93
CA THR A 127 7.17 9.64 -13.88
C THR A 127 6.66 9.68 -12.44
N PHE A 128 7.22 8.85 -11.57
CA PHE A 128 6.87 8.83 -10.15
C PHE A 128 7.41 10.06 -9.41
N VAL A 129 8.63 10.49 -9.73
CA VAL A 129 9.24 11.69 -9.14
C VAL A 129 8.46 12.95 -9.54
N HIS A 130 8.07 13.09 -10.82
CA HIS A 130 7.25 14.20 -11.28
C HIS A 130 5.87 14.21 -10.62
N GLY A 131 5.20 13.05 -10.57
CA GLY A 131 3.91 12.93 -9.89
C GLY A 131 3.99 13.30 -8.40
N TYR A 132 5.04 12.84 -7.72
CA TYR A 132 5.29 13.17 -6.32
C TYR A 132 5.57 14.66 -6.10
N ALA A 133 6.45 15.27 -6.92
CA ALA A 133 6.76 16.68 -6.82
C ALA A 133 5.53 17.58 -7.05
N GLY A 134 4.71 17.25 -8.06
CA GLY A 134 3.45 17.96 -8.33
C GLY A 134 2.44 17.82 -7.19
N ALA A 135 2.31 16.61 -6.62
CA ALA A 135 1.40 16.33 -5.53
C ALA A 135 1.80 17.05 -4.22
N VAL A 136 3.10 17.03 -3.87
CA VAL A 136 3.63 17.75 -2.69
C VAL A 136 3.47 19.26 -2.86
N THR A 137 3.82 19.80 -4.03
CA THR A 137 3.71 21.25 -4.29
C THR A 137 2.24 21.71 -4.19
N SER A 138 1.30 20.95 -4.75
CA SER A 138 -0.12 21.26 -4.70
C SER A 138 -0.67 21.19 -3.27
N ALA A 139 -0.31 20.15 -2.52
CA ALA A 139 -0.76 19.97 -1.14
C ALA A 139 -0.23 21.05 -0.18
N VAL A 140 1.05 21.43 -0.31
CA VAL A 140 1.66 22.51 0.46
C VAL A 140 1.02 23.85 0.13
N SER A 141 0.74 24.11 -1.15
CA SER A 141 0.08 25.34 -1.60
C SER A 141 -1.32 25.50 -0.97
N ILE A 142 -2.12 24.43 -0.96
CA ILE A 142 -3.45 24.43 -0.34
C ILE A 142 -3.36 24.63 1.18
N ALA A 143 -2.42 23.95 1.85
CA ALA A 143 -2.21 24.06 3.29
C ALA A 143 -1.85 25.50 3.73
N VAL A 144 -0.92 26.14 3.00
CA VAL A 144 -0.53 27.54 3.26
C VAL A 144 -1.71 28.49 3.02
N SER A 145 -2.47 28.27 1.94
CA SER A 145 -3.62 29.09 1.59
C SER A 145 -4.73 29.00 2.64
N SER A 146 -5.04 27.79 3.12
CA SER A 146 -6.09 27.55 4.12
C SER A 146 -5.77 28.19 5.47
N GLN A 147 -4.49 28.17 5.90
CA GLN A 147 -4.11 28.81 7.17
C GLN A 147 -4.11 30.34 7.07
N HIS A 148 -3.78 30.90 5.90
CA HIS A 148 -3.87 32.34 5.66
C HIS A 148 -5.33 32.82 5.67
N ALA A 149 -6.26 32.03 5.12
CA ALA A 149 -7.69 32.30 5.15
C ALA A 149 -8.34 32.14 6.54
N SER A 150 -7.68 31.42 7.45
CA SER A 150 -8.15 31.20 8.83
C SER A 150 -7.73 32.30 9.81
N LEU A 151 -6.90 33.25 9.37
CA LEU A 151 -6.55 34.43 10.16
C LEU A 151 -7.67 35.48 10.02
N PRO A 152 -8.12 36.13 11.12
CA PRO A 152 -9.11 37.19 11.01
C PRO A 152 -8.58 38.32 10.11
N PRO A 153 -9.44 38.99 9.32
CA PRO A 153 -9.02 40.13 8.51
C PRO A 153 -8.31 41.11 9.44
N ARG A 154 -7.08 41.49 9.10
CA ARG A 154 -6.37 42.55 9.83
C ARG A 154 -7.24 43.80 9.72
N GLY A 155 -7.95 44.12 10.81
CA GLY A 155 -8.77 45.30 10.92
C GLY A 155 -7.92 46.52 10.60
N GLY A 156 -8.32 47.26 9.57
CA GLY A 156 -7.87 48.63 9.38
C GLY A 156 -8.51 49.47 10.47
N ALA A 157 -7.69 49.94 11.40
CA ALA A 157 -7.95 51.15 12.18
C ALA A 157 -7.46 52.36 11.37
#